data_AF-A0A354VB86-F1
#
_entry.id   AF-A0A354VB86-F1
#
_cell.length_a   1.000
_cell.length_b   1.000
_cell.length_c   1.000
_cell.angle_alpha   90.00
_cell.angle_beta   90.00
_cell.angle_gamma   90.00
#
_symmetry.space_group_name_H-M   'P 1'
#
loop_
_entity.id
_entity.type
_entity.pdbx_description
1 polymer ?
#
loop_
_entity_poly.entity_id
_entity_poly.type
_entity_poly.pdbx_seq_one_letter_code
_entity_poly.pdbx_strand_id
1 'polypeptide(L)' 'AQAIVREGAKAVAAGMNPMDLKRGIDKAVAAVVDELKKRSKKITTPAETAQVGTISANGESDIGKMIAEA' A
#
# COMPACT_ATOMS: atom_id res chain seq x y z
N ALA A 1 1.20 1.64 -11.80
CA ALA A 1 0.53 0.90 -12.89
C ALA A 1 1.46 0.57 -14.08
N GLN A 2 2.30 1.51 -14.53
CA GLN A 2 3.18 1.35 -15.70
C GLN A 2 4.07 0.09 -15.66
N ALA A 3 4.63 -0.25 -14.50
CA ALA A 3 5.47 -1.44 -14.33
C ALA A 3 4.73 -2.76 -14.63
N ILE A 4 3.48 -2.90 -14.17
CA ILE A 4 2.67 -4.11 -14.38
C ILE A 4 2.32 -4.28 -15.87
N VAL A 5 2.00 -3.17 -16.55
CA VAL A 5 1.66 -3.19 -17.98
C VAL A 5 2.88 -3.54 -18.83
N ARG A 6 4.05 -2.98 -18.51
CA ARG A 6 5.29 -3.26 -19.24
C ARG A 6 5.72 -4.72 -19.13
N GLU A 7 5.71 -5.28 -17.92
CA GLU A 7 6.08 -6.69 -17.72
C GLU A 7 5.00 -7.64 -18.24
N GLY A 8 3.71 -7.27 -18.12
CA GLY A 8 2.61 -8.02 -18.72
C GLY A 8 2.71 -8.10 -20.24
N ALA A 9 3.00 -6.98 -20.91
CA ALA A 9 3.19 -6.94 -22.36
C ALA A 9 4.38 -7.79 -22.81
N LYS A 10 5.48 -7.80 -22.05
CA LYS A 10 6.65 -8.65 -22.31
C LYS A 10 6.33 -10.13 -22.18
N ALA A 11 5.56 -10.50 -21.15
CA ALA A 11 5.15 -11.89 -20.92
C ALA A 11 4.17 -12.39 -22.00
N VAL A 12 3.24 -11.54 -22.45
CA VAL A 12 2.35 -11.85 -23.58
C VAL A 12 3.13 -12.00 -24.89
N ALA A 13 4.11 -11.13 -25.14
CA ALA A 13 4.99 -11.25 -26.31
C ALA A 13 5.83 -12.55 -26.30
N ALA A 14 6.11 -13.12 -25.13
CA ALA A 14 6.76 -14.42 -24.96
C ALA A 14 5.82 -15.63 -25.15
N GLY A 15 4.56 -15.39 -25.55
CA GLY A 15 3.57 -16.44 -25.81
C GLY A 15 2.75 -16.87 -24.59
N MET A 16 2.85 -16.16 -23.46
CA MET A 16 1.99 -16.43 -22.31
C MET A 16 0.56 -15.93 -22.55
N ASN A 17 -0.43 -16.71 -22.12
CA ASN A 17 -1.84 -16.34 -22.25
C ASN A 17 -2.16 -15.09 -21.38
N PRO A 18 -2.66 -13.99 -21.99
CA PRO A 18 -3.01 -12.77 -21.26
C PRO A 18 -4.05 -12.98 -20.14
N MET A 19 -4.97 -13.92 -20.34
CA MET A 19 -6.01 -14.26 -19.37
C MET A 19 -5.43 -14.95 -18.13
N ASP A 20 -4.46 -15.86 -18.30
CA ASP A 20 -3.77 -16.49 -17.17
C ASP A 20 -2.89 -15.49 -16.43
N LEU A 21 -2.23 -14.58 -17.16
CA LEU A 21 -1.49 -13.45 -16.59
C LEU A 21 -2.37 -12.56 -15.73
N LYS A 22 -3.52 -12.12 -16.25
CA LYS A 22 -4.47 -11.32 -15.49
C LYS A 22 -4.93 -12.06 -14.24
N ARG A 23 -5.32 -13.34 -14.37
CA ARG A 23 -5.76 -14.15 -13.23
C ARG A 23 -4.67 -14.34 -12.19
N GLY A 24 -3.42 -14.52 -12.61
CA GLY A 24 -2.25 -14.63 -11.72
C GLY A 24 -1.97 -13.32 -11.00
N ILE A 25 -2.00 -12.19 -11.70
CA ILE A 25 -1.83 -10.85 -11.14
C ILE A 25 -2.92 -10.57 -10.11
N ASP A 26 -4.19 -10.83 -10.43
CA ASP A 26 -5.31 -10.59 -9.52
C ASP A 26 -5.17 -11.40 -8.21
N LYS A 27 -4.76 -12.67 -8.31
CA LYS A 27 -4.48 -13.52 -7.13
C LYS A 27 -3.28 -13.02 -6.32
N ALA A 28 -2.19 -12.64 -6.99
CA ALA A 28 -1.00 -12.12 -6.33
C ALA A 28 -1.30 -10.80 -5.60
N VAL A 29 -2.05 -9.90 -6.23
CA VAL A 29 -2.50 -8.64 -5.61
C VAL A 29 -3.35 -8.92 -4.39
N ALA A 30 -4.31 -9.83 -4.46
CA ALA A 30 -5.14 -10.20 -3.30
C ALA A 30 -4.28 -10.72 -2.13
N ALA A 31 -3.35 -11.65 -2.39
CA ALA A 31 -2.45 -12.18 -1.38
C ALA A 31 -1.55 -11.11 -0.76
N VAL A 32 -1.00 -10.22 -1.58
CA VAL A 32 -0.14 -9.11 -1.12
C VAL A 32 -0.92 -8.12 -0.27
N VAL A 33 -2.15 -7.80 -0.63
CA VAL A 33 -3.03 -6.91 0.16
C VAL A 33 -3.35 -7.55 1.52
N ASP A 34 -3.63 -8.84 1.56
CA ASP A 34 -3.89 -9.54 2.82
C ASP A 34 -2.65 -9.61 3.72
N GLU A 35 -1.46 -9.80 3.15
CA GLU A 35 -0.21 -9.75 3.91
C GLU A 35 0.11 -8.34 4.42
N LEU A 36 -0.11 -7.31 3.59
CA LEU A 36 0.03 -5.90 3.99
C LEU A 36 -0.87 -5.55 5.17
N LYS A 37 -2.12 -6.02 5.17
CA LYS A 37 -3.04 -5.86 6.31
C LYS A 37 -2.50 -6.52 7.56
N LYS A 38 -1.94 -7.73 7.47
CA LYS A 38 -1.33 -8.42 8.63
C LYS A 38 -0.11 -7.70 9.18
N ARG A 39 0.71 -7.09 8.31
CA ARG A 39 1.88 -6.31 8.71
C ARG A 39 1.55 -4.88 9.13
N SER A 40 0.33 -4.42 8.89
CA SER A 40 -0.07 -3.07 9.28
C SER A 40 -0.10 -2.95 10.80
N LYS A 41 0.61 -1.96 11.33
CA LYS A 41 0.54 -1.62 12.74
C LYS A 41 -0.70 -0.75 12.94
N LYS A 42 -1.68 -1.27 13.67
CA LYS A 42 -2.83 -0.48 14.10
C LYS A 42 -2.37 0.51 15.16
N ILE A 43 -2.59 1.79 14.89
CA ILE A 43 -2.40 2.86 15.85
C ILE A 43 -3.60 2.81 16.80
N THR A 44 -3.35 2.71 18.11
CA THR A 44 -4.42 2.58 19.11
C THR A 44 -4.39 3.69 20.14
N THR A 45 -3.28 4.42 20.23
CA THR A 45 -3.12 5.48 21.23
C THR A 45 -3.11 6.87 20.59
N PRO A 46 -3.68 7.88 21.27
CA PRO A 46 -3.63 9.27 20.80
C PRO A 46 -2.20 9.78 20.61
N ALA A 47 -1.24 9.29 21.41
CA ALA A 47 0.17 9.64 21.29
C ALA A 47 0.80 9.14 19.99
N GLU A 48 0.47 7.92 19.56
CA GLU A 48 0.91 7.39 18.26
C GLU A 48 0.24 8.13 17.10
N THR A 49 -1.04 8.53 17.24
CA THR A 49 -1.73 9.37 16.24
C THR A 49 -1.04 10.72 16.10
N ALA A 50 -0.66 11.35 17.22
CA ALA A 50 0.09 12.60 17.22
C ALA A 50 1.46 12.44 16.57
N GLN A 51 2.19 11.37 16.90
CA GLN A 51 3.50 11.08 16.32
C GLN A 51 3.42 10.86 14.81
N VAL A 52 2.45 10.08 14.34
CA VAL A 52 2.25 9.82 12.90
C VAL A 52 1.75 11.08 12.20
N GLY A 53 0.90 11.88 12.84
CA GLY A 53 0.47 13.20 12.36
C GLY A 53 1.63 14.17 12.22
N THR A 54 2.52 14.23 13.20
CA THR A 54 3.74 15.06 13.18
C THR A 54 4.71 14.61 12.08
N ILE A 55 4.95 13.30 11.93
CA ILE A 55 5.80 12.77 10.85
C ILE A 55 5.20 13.11 9.47
N SER A 56 3.87 13.03 9.34
CA SER A 56 3.15 13.34 8.10
C SER A 56 3.12 14.84 7.81
N ALA A 57 3.15 15.68 8.84
CA ALA A 57 3.21 17.14 8.77
C ALA A 57 4.64 17.69 8.67
N ASN A 58 5.59 16.90 8.12
CA ASN A 58 7.01 17.29 7.98
C ASN A 58 7.70 17.71 9.30
N GLY A 59 7.26 17.17 10.44
CA GLY A 59 7.86 17.43 11.75
C GLY A 59 7.14 18.50 12.60
N GLU A 60 6.02 19.06 12.14
CA GLU A 60 5.23 19.99 12.97
C GLU A 60 4.46 19.24 14.08
N SER A 61 4.91 19.42 15.32
CA SER A 61 4.29 18.84 16.51
C SER A 61 2.90 19.38 16.79
N ASP A 62 2.65 20.64 16.43
CA ASP A 62 1.40 21.33 16.74
C ASP A 62 0.26 20.80 15.86
N ILE A 63 0.54 20.55 14.57
CA ILE A 63 -0.42 19.89 13.66
C ILE A 63 -0.68 18.46 14.09
N GLY A 64 0.36 17.71 14.47
CA GLY A 64 0.19 16.33 14.98
C GLY A 64 -0.67 16.27 16.23
N LYS A 65 -0.50 17.21 17.18
CA LYS A 65 -1.35 17.31 18.38
C LYS A 65 -2.78 17.69 18.05
N MET A 66 -3.01 18.68 17.17
CA MET A 66 -4.37 19.04 16.73
C MET A 66 -5.08 17.86 16.08
N ILE A 67 -4.39 17.03 15.29
CA ILE A 67 -4.96 15.83 14.66
C ILE A 67 -5.26 14.72 15.68
N ALA A 68 -4.54 14.67 16.79
CA ALA A 68 -4.76 13.69 17.85
C ALA A 68 -5.85 14.12 18.87
N GLU A 69 -6.10 15.42 18.99
CA GLU A 69 -7.14 15.99 19.86
C GLU A 69 -8.50 16.15 19.14
N ALA A 70 -8.51 16.22 17.81
CA ALA A 70 -9.71 16.26 16.96
C ALA A 70 -10.39 14.88 16.82
#